data_AF-A0A2I8AGX7-F1
#
_entry.id   AF-A0A2I8AGX7-F1
#
_cell.length_a   1.000
_cell.length_b   1.000
_cell.length_c   1.000
_cell.angle_alpha   90.00
_cell.angle_beta   90.00
_cell.angle_gamma   90.00
#
_symmetry.space_group_name_H-M   'P 1'
#
loop_
_entity.id
_entity.type
_entity.pdbx_description
1 polymer ?
#
loop_
_entity_poly.entity_id
_entity_poly.type
_entity_poly.pdbx_seq_one_letter_code
_entity_poly.pdbx_strand_id
1 'polypeptide(L)'
;MTDQKTPPSEMIRVPTALIPAVKKLSKLHRQGHTIALLQELEELITQFDSKIDSDIAPSSFAVKQLEQKLETKLDAITKKLELMERAMTSGRYSNNRPRRQVYSHQQPQVQLLPRTNESLAQRLGVTPQSLIVETEKLSPKEFIIWSRNRDPMSTAWEYHPNDGLYHPVK
;
A
#
# COMPACT_ATOMS: atom_id res chain seq x y z
N MET A 1 -25.56 -57.70 -42.37
CA MET A 1 -25.93 -56.28 -42.13
C MET A 1 -26.04 -56.12 -40.62
N THR A 2 -25.11 -55.44 -39.99
CA THR A 2 -25.08 -55.29 -38.52
C THR A 2 -25.82 -54.03 -38.15
N ASP A 3 -26.99 -54.20 -37.50
CA ASP A 3 -27.77 -53.12 -36.91
C ASP A 3 -26.94 -52.44 -35.81
N GLN A 4 -26.34 -51.29 -36.16
CA GLN A 4 -25.68 -50.38 -35.23
C GLN A 4 -26.75 -49.72 -34.35
N LYS A 5 -27.19 -50.43 -33.31
CA LYS A 5 -28.14 -49.90 -32.33
C LYS A 5 -27.48 -48.73 -31.61
N THR A 6 -28.03 -47.53 -31.80
CA THR A 6 -27.53 -46.30 -31.18
C THR A 6 -27.53 -46.46 -29.65
N PRO A 7 -26.44 -46.09 -28.95
CA PRO A 7 -26.40 -46.19 -27.50
C PRO A 7 -27.51 -45.33 -26.86
N PRO A 8 -28.07 -45.75 -25.72
CA PRO A 8 -29.12 -45.00 -25.03
C PRO A 8 -28.59 -43.63 -24.60
N SER A 9 -29.43 -42.59 -24.71
CA SER A 9 -29.08 -41.22 -24.34
C SER A 9 -28.72 -41.12 -22.86
N GLU A 10 -27.58 -40.48 -22.56
CA GLU A 10 -27.10 -40.23 -21.20
C GLU A 10 -27.81 -39.01 -20.58
N MET A 11 -28.24 -39.12 -19.31
CA MET A 11 -28.96 -38.05 -18.61
C MET A 11 -27.97 -37.10 -17.93
N ILE A 12 -27.60 -36.03 -18.63
CA ILE A 12 -26.76 -34.97 -18.07
C ILE A 12 -27.65 -33.92 -17.38
N ARG A 13 -27.26 -33.47 -16.19
CA ARG A 13 -27.95 -32.40 -15.47
C ARG A 13 -27.79 -31.08 -16.21
N VAL A 14 -28.89 -30.52 -16.68
CA VAL A 14 -28.91 -29.23 -17.40
C VAL A 14 -28.89 -28.08 -16.38
N PRO A 15 -27.98 -27.09 -16.53
CA PRO A 15 -28.01 -25.87 -15.74
C PRO A 15 -29.36 -25.14 -15.83
N THR A 16 -29.83 -24.54 -14.73
CA THR A 16 -31.17 -23.94 -14.63
C THR A 16 -31.48 -22.94 -15.74
N ALA A 17 -30.48 -22.14 -16.14
CA ALA A 17 -30.60 -21.15 -17.21
C ALA A 17 -30.84 -21.77 -18.61
N LEU A 18 -30.38 -23.01 -18.84
CA LEU A 18 -30.44 -23.69 -20.13
C LEU A 18 -31.67 -24.59 -20.29
N ILE A 19 -32.41 -24.83 -19.21
CA ILE A 19 -33.62 -25.68 -19.22
C ILE A 19 -34.63 -25.31 -20.34
N PRO A 20 -35.02 -24.03 -20.55
CA PRO A 20 -36.01 -23.70 -21.58
C PRO A 20 -35.51 -23.98 -23.01
N ALA A 21 -34.25 -23.65 -23.30
CA ALA A 21 -33.63 -23.88 -24.61
C ALA A 21 -33.49 -25.38 -24.91
N VAL A 22 -32.99 -26.16 -23.94
CA VAL A 22 -32.82 -27.62 -24.09
C VAL A 22 -34.17 -28.33 -24.28
N LYS A 23 -35.24 -27.87 -23.62
CA LYS A 23 -36.60 -28.40 -23.85
C LYS A 23 -37.08 -28.17 -25.28
N LYS A 24 -36.82 -26.98 -25.85
CA LYS A 24 -37.18 -26.63 -27.23
C LYS A 24 -36.42 -27.49 -28.25
N LEU A 25 -35.09 -27.59 -28.07
CA LEU A 25 -34.22 -28.43 -28.90
C LEU A 25 -34.60 -29.91 -28.82
N SER A 26 -34.90 -30.42 -27.62
CA SER A 26 -35.35 -31.81 -27.43
C SER A 26 -36.67 -32.09 -28.15
N LYS A 27 -37.60 -31.12 -28.14
CA LYS A 27 -38.87 -31.22 -28.89
C LYS A 27 -38.62 -31.28 -30.39
N LEU A 28 -37.77 -30.41 -30.93
CA LEU A 28 -37.43 -30.42 -32.37
C LEU A 28 -36.74 -31.72 -32.79
N HIS A 29 -35.85 -32.25 -31.96
CA HIS A 29 -35.19 -33.54 -32.18
C HIS A 29 -36.21 -34.69 -32.29
N ARG A 30 -37.16 -34.77 -31.33
CA ARG A 30 -38.21 -35.80 -31.32
C ARG A 30 -39.15 -35.70 -32.51
N GLN A 31 -39.33 -34.50 -33.06
CA GLN A 31 -40.16 -34.25 -34.23
C GLN A 31 -39.41 -34.48 -35.56
N GLY A 32 -38.14 -34.87 -35.53
CA GLY A 32 -37.32 -35.10 -36.73
C GLY A 32 -36.92 -33.81 -37.48
N HIS A 33 -37.11 -32.64 -36.88
CA HIS A 33 -36.80 -31.34 -37.49
C HIS A 33 -35.32 -30.99 -37.24
N THR A 34 -34.41 -31.79 -37.80
CA THR A 34 -32.96 -31.67 -37.57
C THR A 34 -32.39 -30.33 -38.04
N ILE A 35 -32.91 -29.76 -39.13
CA ILE A 35 -32.48 -28.47 -39.66
C ILE A 35 -32.84 -27.32 -38.69
N ALA A 36 -34.08 -27.30 -38.19
CA ALA A 36 -34.52 -26.30 -37.23
C ALA A 36 -33.74 -26.41 -35.91
N LEU A 37 -33.40 -27.65 -35.50
CA LEU A 37 -32.55 -27.88 -34.33
C LEU A 37 -31.15 -27.28 -34.51
N LEU A 38 -30.50 -27.53 -35.65
CA LEU A 38 -29.18 -26.98 -35.94
C LEU A 38 -29.19 -25.45 -35.92
N GLN A 39 -30.21 -24.84 -36.52
CA GLN A 39 -30.36 -23.39 -36.55
C GLN A 39 -30.58 -22.80 -35.15
N GLU A 40 -31.43 -23.40 -34.32
CA GLU A 40 -31.64 -22.95 -32.94
C GLU A 40 -30.39 -23.14 -32.05
N LEU A 41 -29.58 -24.16 -32.34
CA LEU A 41 -28.32 -24.40 -31.64
C LEU A 41 -27.28 -23.32 -32.01
N GLU A 42 -27.18 -22.98 -33.29
CA GLU A 42 -26.33 -21.89 -33.79
C GLU A 42 -26.75 -20.52 -33.20
N GLU A 43 -28.05 -20.25 -33.14
CA GLU A 43 -28.58 -19.03 -32.51
C GLU A 43 -28.26 -18.98 -31.00
N LEU A 44 -28.34 -20.11 -30.30
CA LEU A 44 -27.98 -20.18 -28.88
C LEU A 44 -26.48 -19.93 -28.65
N ILE A 45 -25.60 -20.49 -29.48
CA ILE A 45 -24.14 -20.29 -29.36
C ILE A 45 -23.78 -18.83 -29.63
N THR A 46 -24.34 -18.22 -30.69
CA THR A 46 -24.07 -16.81 -31.03
C THR A 46 -24.56 -15.84 -29.94
N GLN A 47 -25.65 -16.15 -29.24
CA GLN A 47 -26.09 -15.40 -28.06
C GLN A 47 -25.10 -15.50 -26.88
N PHE A 48 -24.42 -16.63 -26.71
CA PHE A 48 -23.37 -16.76 -25.68
C PHE A 48 -22.13 -15.97 -26.05
N ASP A 49 -21.66 -16.07 -27.30
CA ASP A 49 -20.45 -15.36 -27.75
C ASP A 49 -20.62 -13.84 -27.66
N SER A 50 -21.76 -13.31 -28.13
CA SER A 50 -22.05 -11.86 -28.04
C SER A 50 -22.15 -11.36 -26.60
N LYS A 51 -22.67 -12.18 -25.68
CA LYS A 51 -22.77 -11.81 -24.26
C LYS A 51 -21.40 -11.84 -23.56
N ILE A 52 -20.54 -12.80 -23.89
CA ILE A 52 -19.17 -12.89 -23.38
C ILE A 52 -18.35 -11.68 -23.85
N ASP A 53 -18.48 -11.28 -25.11
CA ASP A 53 -17.77 -10.11 -25.66
C ASP A 53 -18.22 -8.80 -24.99
N SER A 54 -19.50 -8.71 -24.61
CA SER A 54 -20.05 -7.54 -23.90
C SER A 54 -19.59 -7.40 -22.44
N ASP A 55 -19.29 -8.50 -21.74
CA ASP A 55 -18.81 -8.47 -20.34
C ASP A 55 -17.28 -8.31 -20.22
N ILE A 56 -16.53 -8.52 -21.30
CA ILE A 56 -15.09 -8.23 -21.36
C ILE A 56 -14.85 -6.72 -21.61
N ALA A 57 -15.75 -6.02 -22.28
CA ALA A 57 -15.64 -4.57 -22.52
C ALA A 57 -15.56 -3.68 -21.24
N PRO A 58 -16.35 -3.88 -20.16
CA PRO A 58 -16.19 -3.08 -18.93
C PRO A 58 -14.87 -3.36 -18.20
N SER A 59 -14.32 -4.58 -18.32
CA SER A 59 -12.97 -4.87 -17.83
C SER A 59 -11.91 -4.12 -18.64
N SER A 60 -12.11 -3.93 -19.95
CA SER A 60 -11.17 -3.18 -20.80
C SER A 60 -11.02 -1.72 -20.36
N PHE A 61 -12.10 -1.05 -19.95
CA PHE A 61 -12.02 0.34 -19.49
C PHE A 61 -11.30 0.47 -18.13
N ALA A 62 -11.62 -0.41 -17.17
CA ALA A 62 -10.95 -0.43 -15.87
C ALA A 62 -9.46 -0.81 -16.02
N VAL A 63 -9.15 -1.77 -16.89
CA VAL A 63 -7.77 -2.16 -17.23
C VAL A 63 -7.03 -1.00 -17.89
N LYS A 64 -7.62 -0.32 -18.88
CA LYS A 64 -7.03 0.88 -19.50
C LYS A 64 -6.76 2.01 -18.50
N GLN A 65 -7.66 2.23 -17.55
CA GLN A 65 -7.41 3.21 -16.48
C GLN A 65 -6.27 2.80 -15.54
N LEU A 66 -6.15 1.50 -15.24
CA LEU A 66 -5.05 0.97 -14.43
C LEU A 66 -3.72 1.07 -15.18
N GLU A 67 -3.70 0.78 -16.48
CA GLU A 67 -2.54 0.97 -17.36
C GLU A 67 -2.07 2.43 -17.36
N GLN A 68 -3.00 3.37 -17.56
CA GLN A 68 -2.67 4.81 -17.53
C GLN A 68 -2.15 5.27 -16.16
N LYS A 69 -2.73 4.74 -15.06
CA LYS A 69 -2.24 5.01 -13.70
C LYS A 69 -0.87 4.40 -13.43
N LEU A 70 -0.57 3.25 -14.03
CA LEU A 70 0.75 2.62 -13.91
C LEU A 70 1.79 3.42 -14.68
N GLU A 71 1.50 3.83 -15.91
CA GLU A 71 2.40 4.64 -16.75
C GLU A 71 2.77 5.96 -16.06
N THR A 72 1.78 6.69 -15.54
CA THR A 72 2.02 7.92 -14.78
C THR A 72 2.84 7.72 -13.51
N LYS A 73 2.66 6.59 -12.81
CA LYS A 73 3.49 6.24 -11.63
C LYS A 73 4.90 5.87 -12.03
N LEU A 74 5.10 5.14 -13.12
CA LEU A 74 6.42 4.79 -13.64
C LEU A 74 7.17 6.05 -14.06
N ASP A 75 6.55 6.98 -14.77
CA ASP A 75 7.15 8.28 -15.12
C ASP A 75 7.56 9.07 -13.88
N ALA A 76 6.74 9.07 -12.83
CA ALA A 76 7.05 9.73 -11.58
C ALA A 76 8.25 9.07 -10.85
N ILE A 77 8.35 7.74 -10.90
CA ILE A 77 9.49 7.00 -10.34
C ILE A 77 10.76 7.30 -11.15
N THR A 78 10.70 7.26 -12.48
CA THR A 78 11.82 7.57 -13.37
C THR A 78 12.36 8.98 -13.10
N LYS A 79 11.48 9.98 -13.01
CA LYS A 79 11.88 11.37 -12.65
C LYS A 79 12.53 11.46 -11.27
N LYS A 80 12.00 10.74 -10.28
CA LYS A 80 12.58 10.72 -8.93
C LYS A 80 13.95 10.03 -8.92
N LEU A 81 14.12 8.94 -9.67
CA LEU A 81 15.41 8.27 -9.84
C LEU A 81 16.41 9.19 -10.54
N GLU A 82 16.03 9.86 -11.63
CA GLU A 82 16.89 10.83 -12.32
C GLU A 82 17.31 11.98 -11.39
N LEU A 83 16.40 12.51 -10.57
CA LEU A 83 16.74 13.52 -9.55
C LEU A 83 17.72 12.97 -8.51
N MET A 84 17.57 11.71 -8.10
CA MET A 84 18.45 11.05 -7.15
C MET A 84 19.83 10.79 -7.76
N GLU A 85 19.90 10.31 -8.99
CA GLU A 85 21.14 10.14 -9.77
C GLU A 85 21.84 11.47 -9.99
N ARG A 86 21.09 12.52 -10.33
CA ARG A 86 21.62 13.88 -10.45
C ARG A 86 22.11 14.41 -9.11
N ALA A 87 21.44 14.10 -8.00
CA ALA A 87 21.90 14.46 -6.65
C ALA A 87 23.15 13.67 -6.23
N MET A 88 23.27 12.39 -6.62
CA MET A 88 24.45 11.56 -6.36
C MET A 88 25.65 11.98 -7.20
N THR A 89 25.45 12.32 -8.48
CA THR A 89 26.51 12.82 -9.37
C THR A 89 26.91 14.27 -9.05
N SER A 90 25.96 15.10 -8.61
CA SER A 90 26.25 16.49 -8.18
C SER A 90 26.69 16.61 -6.72
N GLY A 91 26.51 15.58 -5.90
CA GLY A 91 27.02 15.47 -4.53
C GLY A 91 28.40 14.85 -4.54
N ARG A 92 29.49 15.60 -4.32
CA ARG A 92 29.86 16.08 -2.97
C ARG A 92 29.87 14.98 -1.89
N TYR A 93 29.94 13.71 -2.30
CA TYR A 93 30.32 12.54 -1.50
C TYR A 93 31.75 12.08 -1.80
N SER A 94 32.54 12.91 -2.48
CA SER A 94 34.00 12.82 -2.34
C SER A 94 34.35 13.34 -0.95
N ASN A 95 35.02 12.51 -0.18
CA ASN A 95 35.48 12.72 1.19
C ASN A 95 36.57 13.82 1.32
N ASN A 96 36.58 14.80 0.41
CA ASN A 96 37.50 15.92 0.41
C ASN A 96 36.76 17.19 0.81
N ARG A 97 36.78 17.49 2.12
CA ARG A 97 36.43 18.81 2.68
C ARG A 97 37.24 19.90 1.95
N PRO A 98 36.63 20.80 1.16
CA PRO A 98 37.25 22.07 0.90
C PRO A 98 37.05 22.92 2.15
N ARG A 99 38.16 23.28 2.81
CA ARG A 99 38.20 24.20 3.96
C ARG A 99 37.71 25.57 3.50
N ARG A 100 36.39 25.76 3.44
CA ARG A 100 35.77 27.08 3.22
C ARG A 100 35.72 27.79 4.57
N GLN A 101 36.40 28.94 4.63
CA GLN A 101 36.33 29.92 5.71
C GLN A 101 34.86 30.28 5.94
N VAL A 102 34.34 29.87 7.10
CA VAL A 102 32.99 30.19 7.55
C VAL A 102 33.06 31.55 8.23
N TYR A 103 32.36 32.55 7.69
CA TYR A 103 31.92 33.67 8.51
C TYR A 103 31.11 33.08 9.66
N SER A 104 31.74 33.06 10.84
CA SER A 104 31.16 32.55 12.07
C SER A 104 30.03 33.46 12.51
N HIS A 105 28.84 33.28 11.93
CA HIS A 105 27.62 33.59 12.65
C HIS A 105 27.52 32.59 13.78
N GLN A 106 28.16 32.95 14.90
CA GLN A 106 27.90 32.32 16.19
C GLN A 106 26.41 32.54 16.46
N GLN A 107 25.59 31.55 16.10
CA GLN A 107 24.30 31.37 16.75
C GLN A 107 24.62 31.36 18.25
N PRO A 108 24.04 32.25 19.07
CA PRO A 108 24.23 32.18 20.51
C PRO A 108 23.85 30.76 20.92
N GLN A 109 24.77 30.04 21.56
CA GLN A 109 24.39 28.78 22.20
C GLN A 109 23.33 29.14 23.23
N VAL A 110 22.05 28.92 22.90
CA VAL A 110 20.95 29.17 23.81
C VAL A 110 21.15 28.19 24.95
N GLN A 111 21.67 28.69 26.06
CA GLN A 111 21.82 27.91 27.28
C GLN A 111 20.42 27.47 27.69
N LEU A 112 20.18 26.17 27.65
CA LEU A 112 18.90 25.62 28.05
C LEU A 112 18.78 25.84 29.56
N LEU A 113 17.72 26.52 29.97
CA LEU A 113 17.41 26.71 31.38
C LEU A 113 16.90 25.39 31.99
N PRO A 114 17.06 25.19 33.31
CA PRO A 114 16.42 24.10 34.02
C PRO A 114 14.90 24.14 33.79
N ARG A 115 14.29 22.97 33.63
CA ARG A 115 12.88 22.83 33.26
C ARG A 115 12.08 22.12 34.34
N THR A 116 10.84 22.57 34.51
CA THR A 116 9.84 21.85 35.31
C THR A 116 9.37 20.60 34.57
N ASN A 117 8.83 19.62 35.31
CA ASN A 117 8.26 18.39 34.75
C ASN A 117 7.31 18.67 33.58
N GLU A 118 6.33 19.57 33.75
CA GLU A 118 5.35 19.89 32.72
C GLU A 118 6.00 20.42 31.43
N SER A 119 6.96 21.34 31.58
CA SER A 119 7.64 21.98 30.44
C SER A 119 8.61 21.05 29.72
N LEU A 120 9.19 20.08 30.43
CA LEU A 120 10.04 19.05 29.83
C LEU A 120 9.19 17.96 29.17
N ALA A 121 8.11 17.53 29.80
CA ALA A 121 7.18 16.55 29.25
C ALA A 121 6.63 17.01 27.89
N GLN A 122 6.19 18.27 27.79
CA GLN A 122 5.77 18.86 26.51
C GLN A 122 6.86 18.82 25.44
N ARG A 123 8.11 19.12 25.82
CA ARG A 123 9.25 19.14 24.90
C ARG A 123 9.65 17.74 24.41
N LEU A 124 9.58 16.74 25.28
CA LEU A 124 9.86 15.34 24.97
C LEU A 124 8.67 14.62 24.32
N GLY A 125 7.51 15.28 24.19
CA GLY A 125 6.30 14.70 23.63
C GLY A 125 5.66 13.62 24.51
N VAL A 126 5.84 13.70 25.83
CA VAL A 126 5.29 12.75 26.82
C VAL A 126 4.32 13.44 27.77
N THR A 127 3.49 12.67 28.49
CA THR A 127 2.63 13.22 29.54
C THR A 127 3.44 13.50 30.81
N PRO A 128 3.11 14.52 31.62
CA PRO A 128 3.82 14.81 32.87
C PRO A 128 3.84 13.63 33.84
N GLN A 129 2.79 12.82 33.87
CA GLN A 129 2.71 11.61 34.68
C GLN A 129 3.63 10.52 34.16
N SER A 130 3.70 10.33 32.83
CA SER A 130 4.63 9.39 32.21
C SER A 130 6.08 9.77 32.48
N LEU A 131 6.41 11.06 32.52
CA LEU A 131 7.77 11.50 32.81
C LEU A 131 8.20 11.11 34.23
N ILE A 132 7.31 11.26 35.22
CA ILE A 132 7.57 10.84 36.62
C ILE A 132 7.80 9.33 36.68
N VAL A 133 6.91 8.55 36.06
CA VAL A 133 7.03 7.09 36.04
C VAL A 133 8.36 6.65 35.40
N GLU A 134 8.78 7.28 34.31
CA GLU A 134 10.03 6.94 33.63
C GLU A 134 11.26 7.40 34.44
N THR A 135 11.18 8.51 35.17
CA THR A 135 12.25 8.91 36.10
C THR A 135 12.41 7.97 37.28
N GLU A 136 11.31 7.41 37.80
CA GLU A 136 11.36 6.46 38.92
C GLU A 136 11.77 5.06 38.46
N LYS A 137 11.38 4.69 37.23
CA LYS A 137 11.64 3.37 36.65
C LYS A 137 13.07 3.22 36.14
N LEU A 138 13.63 4.26 35.51
CA LEU A 138 14.95 4.20 34.89
C LEU A 138 16.04 4.62 35.87
N SER A 139 17.23 4.04 35.73
CA SER A 139 18.39 4.60 36.43
C SER A 139 18.74 5.99 35.88
N PRO A 140 19.41 6.88 36.65
CA PRO A 140 19.73 8.23 36.19
C PRO A 140 20.46 8.27 34.84
N LYS A 141 21.40 7.33 34.61
CA LYS A 141 22.15 7.22 33.35
C LYS A 141 21.27 6.80 32.17
N GLU A 142 20.33 5.90 32.39
CA GLU A 142 19.39 5.46 31.35
C GLU A 142 18.38 6.57 31.03
N PHE A 143 17.93 7.32 32.04
CA PHE A 143 17.05 8.47 31.84
C PHE A 143 17.71 9.57 31.00
N ILE A 144 19.00 9.84 31.20
CA ILE A 144 19.78 10.79 30.39
C ILE A 144 19.80 10.34 28.91
N ILE A 145 20.02 9.07 28.62
CA ILE A 145 20.03 8.54 27.25
C ILE A 145 18.62 8.58 26.63
N TRP A 146 17.62 8.19 27.41
CA TRP A 146 16.21 8.17 27.00
C TRP A 146 15.70 9.57 26.66
N SER A 147 15.99 10.56 27.51
CA SER A 147 15.61 11.95 27.30
C SER A 147 16.33 12.55 26.10
N ARG A 148 17.63 12.26 25.95
CA ARG A 148 18.42 12.68 24.78
C ARG A 148 17.85 12.21 23.46
N ASN A 149 17.41 10.96 23.38
CA ASN A 149 16.88 10.38 22.15
C ASN A 149 15.50 10.93 21.76
N ARG A 150 14.78 11.53 22.72
CA ARG A 150 13.44 12.12 22.50
C ARG A 150 13.49 13.64 22.31
N ASP A 151 14.53 14.29 22.81
CA ASP A 151 14.67 15.73 22.70
C ASP A 151 14.93 16.16 21.24
N PRO A 152 14.18 17.14 20.69
CA PRO A 152 14.39 17.62 19.32
C PRO A 152 15.79 18.21 19.07
N MET A 153 16.48 18.67 20.12
CA MET A 153 17.85 19.18 20.05
C MET A 153 18.89 18.15 20.52
N SER A 154 18.49 16.89 20.72
CA SER A 154 19.33 15.83 21.28
C SER A 154 20.00 16.24 22.59
N THR A 155 19.32 17.04 23.41
CA THR A 155 19.78 17.46 24.74
C THR A 155 19.42 16.38 25.76
N ALA A 156 20.40 15.94 26.54
CA ALA A 156 20.14 15.02 27.63
C ALA A 156 19.66 15.77 28.88
N TRP A 157 18.74 15.19 29.64
CA TRP A 157 18.18 15.82 30.84
C TRP A 157 18.38 14.92 32.06
N GLU A 158 18.74 15.52 33.19
CA GLU A 158 18.92 14.84 34.48
C GLU A 158 17.99 15.47 35.53
N TYR A 159 17.36 14.63 36.34
CA TYR A 159 16.49 15.07 37.42
C TYR A 159 17.29 15.32 38.69
N HIS A 160 17.19 16.53 39.25
CA HIS A 160 17.80 16.86 40.53
C HIS A 160 16.73 16.85 41.64
N PRO A 161 16.82 15.95 42.63
CA PRO A 161 15.84 15.88 43.71
C PRO A 161 15.82 17.10 44.64
N ASN A 162 16.90 17.88 44.66
CA ASN A 162 17.08 19.00 45.58
C ASN A 162 16.23 20.23 45.22
N ASP A 163 16.03 20.46 43.92
CA ASP A 163 15.22 21.57 43.39
C ASP A 163 13.96 21.09 42.65
N GLY A 164 13.85 19.78 42.40
CA GLY A 164 12.72 19.19 41.66
C GLY A 164 12.70 19.58 40.19
N LEU A 165 13.84 20.01 39.63
CA LEU A 165 13.97 20.47 38.26
C LEU A 165 14.83 19.52 37.43
N TYR A 166 14.61 19.57 36.12
CA TYR A 166 15.41 18.86 35.14
C TYR A 166 16.47 19.77 34.55
N HIS A 167 17.72 19.37 34.66
CA HIS A 167 18.88 20.12 34.17
C HIS A 167 19.42 19.51 32.89
N PRO A 168 19.84 20.33 31.91
CA PRO A 168 20.43 19.84 30.68
C PRO A 168 21.87 19.37 30.94
N VAL A 169 22.16 18.13 30.54
CA VAL A 169 23.48 17.50 30.58
C VAL A 169 24.09 17.54 29.19
N LYS A 170 25.36 17.97 29.10
CA LYS A 170 26.14 18.02 27.86
C LYS A 170 26.86 16.72 27.56
#